data_AF-A0A8H9FVV0-F1
#
_entry.id   AF-A0A8H9FVV0-F1
#
_cell.length_a   1.000
_cell.length_b   1.000
_cell.length_c   1.000
_cell.angle_alpha   90.00
_cell.angle_beta   90.00
_cell.angle_gamma   90.00
#
_symmetry.space_group_name_H-M   'P 1'
#
loop_
_entity.id
_entity.type
_entity.pdbx_description
1 polymer ?
#
loop_
_entity_poly.entity_id
_entity_poly.type
_entity_poly.pdbx_seq_one_letter_code
_entity_poly.pdbx_strand_id
1 'polypeptide(L)'
;MGDEAKQGPAAPISAPPAATPEQPRTWAGWRDRLVVALGGVVVAVVAVLLASAWQTGLRASTFEQLQRDIADGSVQQWYAAERLESGPLDLTRAQASTMRGDLDETGEGVYLPPKGDPLGGILVWRSWGDPGWQVASSTGVSSRGDDYQEPATEESTAIVGQLREAQVPMKPFEFSEGSWVTNAVSFGGLALFAFLVLGPAPRVGTRWFWFWVTLTLPAASGVLAYAVLELVGIRRRPDRPLDRRISGLRGFLGSILVSMVLLALAHTLRDKGVPLPM
;
A
#
# COMPACT_ATOMS: atom_id res chain seq x y z
N MET A 1 -68.68 32.66 -39.67
CA MET A 1 -68.36 31.70 -38.58
C MET A 1 -67.00 32.10 -38.05
N GLY A 2 -66.99 32.91 -36.99
CA GLY A 2 -65.78 33.35 -36.30
C GLY A 2 -65.84 32.82 -34.87
N ASP A 3 -64.87 31.98 -34.51
CA ASP A 3 -64.72 31.42 -33.16
C ASP A 3 -63.96 32.43 -32.28
N GLU A 4 -64.70 33.10 -31.38
CA GLU A 4 -64.17 33.89 -30.29
C GLU A 4 -63.70 32.95 -29.16
N ALA A 5 -62.40 32.66 -29.12
CA ALA A 5 -61.76 31.94 -28.04
C ALA A 5 -61.72 32.82 -26.77
N LYS A 6 -62.55 32.48 -25.77
CA LYS A 6 -62.51 33.02 -24.41
C LYS A 6 -61.13 32.81 -23.78
N GLN A 7 -60.32 33.87 -23.71
CA GLN A 7 -59.13 33.93 -22.86
C GLN A 7 -59.56 33.98 -21.39
N GLY A 8 -59.27 32.90 -20.66
CA GLY A 8 -59.44 32.82 -19.21
C GLY A 8 -58.41 33.70 -18.47
N PRO A 9 -58.75 34.25 -17.29
CA PRO A 9 -57.90 35.17 -16.54
C PRO A 9 -56.57 34.51 -16.13
N ALA A 10 -55.46 35.17 -16.43
CA ALA A 10 -54.13 34.75 -16.06
C ALA A 10 -54.00 34.60 -14.53
N ALA A 11 -53.61 33.41 -14.07
CA ALA A 11 -53.38 33.15 -12.66
C ALA A 11 -52.25 34.06 -12.11
N PRO A 12 -52.39 34.61 -10.88
CA PRO A 12 -51.39 35.49 -10.30
C PRO A 12 -50.07 34.74 -10.09
N ILE A 13 -48.98 35.34 -10.56
CA ILE A 13 -47.61 34.85 -10.36
C ILE A 13 -47.30 34.94 -8.86
N SER A 14 -47.32 33.80 -8.17
CA SER A 14 -46.93 33.71 -6.76
C SER A 14 -45.52 34.25 -6.57
N ALA A 15 -45.35 35.22 -5.67
CA ALA A 15 -44.04 35.77 -5.33
C ALA A 15 -43.08 34.64 -4.93
N PRO A 16 -41.80 34.69 -5.36
CA PRO A 16 -40.83 33.67 -4.97
C PRO A 16 -40.74 33.62 -3.43
N PRO A 17 -40.72 32.41 -2.83
CA PRO A 17 -40.68 32.27 -1.38
C PRO A 17 -39.48 33.04 -0.82
N ALA A 18 -39.73 33.89 0.17
CA ALA A 18 -38.70 34.66 0.85
C ALA A 18 -37.58 33.72 1.31
N ALA A 19 -36.33 34.05 0.95
CA ALA A 19 -35.18 33.25 1.31
C ALA A 19 -35.13 33.06 2.83
N THR A 20 -35.24 31.80 3.28
CA THR A 20 -35.16 31.47 4.70
C THR A 20 -33.80 31.93 5.22
N PRO A 21 -33.74 32.72 6.31
CA PRO A 21 -32.46 33.19 6.84
C PRO A 21 -31.55 32.00 7.14
N GLU A 22 -30.33 32.04 6.62
CA GLU A 22 -29.32 31.01 6.89
C GLU A 22 -29.16 30.89 8.42
N GLN A 23 -29.55 29.74 8.97
CA GLN A 23 -29.34 29.50 10.40
C GLN A 23 -27.82 29.56 10.67
N PRO A 24 -27.40 30.37 11.67
CA PRO A 24 -25.99 30.43 12.04
C PRO A 24 -25.56 29.03 12.44
N ARG A 25 -24.55 28.50 11.73
CA ARG A 25 -23.96 27.19 12.00
C ARG A 25 -23.45 27.17 13.43
N THR A 26 -24.24 26.62 14.34
CA THR A 26 -23.82 26.37 15.71
C THR A 26 -22.63 25.43 15.62
N TRP A 27 -21.54 25.88 16.23
CA TRP A 27 -20.24 25.24 16.09
C TRP A 27 -20.34 23.74 16.34
N ALA A 28 -19.87 23.00 15.33
CA ALA A 28 -19.61 21.58 15.30
C ALA A 28 -19.28 21.06 16.70
N GLY A 29 -20.18 20.21 17.24
CA GLY A 29 -20.04 19.66 18.57
C GLY A 29 -18.71 18.94 18.75
N TRP A 30 -18.29 18.70 19.98
CA TRP A 30 -17.05 17.97 20.31
C TRP A 30 -16.88 16.66 19.51
N ARG A 31 -17.99 16.01 19.13
CA ARG A 31 -18.02 14.81 18.28
C ARG A 31 -17.42 15.03 16.88
N ASP A 32 -17.73 16.14 16.24
CA ASP A 32 -17.21 16.45 14.90
C ASP A 32 -15.70 16.69 14.93
N ARG A 33 -15.20 17.35 15.99
CA ARG A 33 -13.77 17.55 16.21
C ARG A 33 -13.06 16.21 16.43
N LEU A 34 -13.68 15.31 17.17
CA LEU A 34 -13.16 13.96 17.43
C LEU A 34 -13.09 13.13 16.14
N VAL A 35 -14.13 13.18 15.29
CA VAL A 35 -14.14 12.49 13.99
C VAL A 35 -13.01 12.99 13.08
N VAL A 36 -12.81 14.31 13.03
CA VAL A 36 -11.74 14.91 12.23
C VAL A 36 -10.35 14.54 12.76
N ALA A 37 -10.17 14.56 14.08
CA ALA A 37 -8.92 14.16 14.71
C ALA A 37 -8.61 12.67 14.42
N LEU A 38 -9.59 11.79 14.54
CA LEU A 38 -9.46 10.37 14.17
C LEU A 38 -9.11 10.22 12.69
N GLY A 39 -9.76 10.97 11.80
CA GLY A 39 -9.41 11.01 10.38
C GLY A 39 -7.97 11.38 10.12
N GLY A 40 -7.48 12.43 10.78
CA GLY A 40 -6.08 12.85 10.71
C GLY A 40 -5.12 11.76 11.20
N VAL A 41 -5.44 11.09 12.30
CA VAL A 41 -4.64 9.97 12.83
C VAL A 41 -4.58 8.81 11.82
N VAL A 42 -5.71 8.42 11.23
CA VAL A 42 -5.75 7.34 10.22
C VAL A 42 -4.87 7.70 9.02
N VAL A 43 -4.97 8.92 8.50
CA VAL A 43 -4.11 9.40 7.39
C VAL A 43 -2.64 9.35 7.77
N ALA A 44 -2.29 9.82 8.98
CA ALA A 44 -0.91 9.80 9.45
C ALA A 44 -0.37 8.37 9.58
N VAL A 45 -1.15 7.44 10.14
CA VAL A 45 -0.77 6.02 10.22
C VAL A 45 -0.55 5.48 8.81
N VAL A 46 -1.50 5.61 7.89
CA VAL A 46 -1.35 5.10 6.52
C VAL A 46 -0.11 5.69 5.84
N ALA A 47 0.16 6.99 6.00
CA ALA A 47 1.36 7.62 5.44
C ALA A 47 2.66 7.02 6.02
N VAL A 48 2.72 6.79 7.33
CA VAL A 48 3.86 6.13 7.98
C VAL A 48 4.05 4.70 7.47
N LEU A 49 2.97 3.96 7.23
CA LEU A 49 3.03 2.60 6.71
C LEU A 49 3.51 2.56 5.26
N LEU A 50 3.03 3.47 4.42
CA LEU A 50 3.51 3.62 3.06
C LEU A 50 4.99 4.00 3.02
N ALA A 51 5.41 4.93 3.89
CA ALA A 51 6.82 5.30 4.01
C ALA A 51 7.68 4.13 4.49
N SER A 52 7.21 3.35 5.47
CA SER A 52 7.90 2.17 5.97
C SER A 52 8.01 1.08 4.89
N ALA A 53 6.90 0.76 4.21
CA ALA A 53 6.88 -0.17 3.08
C ALA A 53 7.81 0.29 1.95
N TRP A 54 7.87 1.59 1.67
CA TRP A 54 8.80 2.15 0.70
C TRP A 54 10.27 1.98 1.10
N GLN A 55 10.57 2.14 2.38
CA GLN A 55 11.93 2.02 2.94
C GLN A 55 12.39 0.59 3.14
N THR A 56 11.48 -0.38 3.22
CA THR A 56 11.79 -1.78 3.57
C THR A 56 11.40 -2.78 2.49
N GLY A 57 10.64 -2.37 1.47
CA GLY A 57 10.20 -3.25 0.40
C GLY A 57 11.36 -3.76 -0.47
N LEU A 58 11.14 -4.93 -1.06
CA LEU A 58 12.04 -5.55 -2.03
C LEU A 58 12.01 -4.77 -3.35
N ARG A 59 13.15 -4.61 -4.01
CA ARG A 59 13.31 -3.86 -5.26
C ARG A 59 14.04 -4.74 -6.26
N ALA A 60 13.53 -4.81 -7.48
CA ALA A 60 14.14 -5.62 -8.53
C ALA A 60 15.52 -5.04 -8.85
N SER A 61 16.51 -5.91 -8.87
CA SER A 61 17.89 -5.61 -9.21
C SER A 61 18.46 -6.76 -10.05
N THR A 62 19.73 -6.66 -10.42
CA THR A 62 20.42 -7.67 -11.24
C THR A 62 21.67 -8.19 -10.54
N PHE A 63 22.15 -9.36 -10.95
CA PHE A 63 23.40 -9.90 -10.43
C PHE A 63 24.61 -9.02 -10.78
N GLU A 64 24.61 -8.33 -11.92
CA GLU A 64 25.66 -7.35 -12.25
C GLU A 64 25.64 -6.13 -11.33
N GLN A 65 24.46 -5.72 -10.82
CA GLN A 65 24.38 -4.68 -9.80
C GLN A 65 24.92 -5.19 -8.46
N LEU A 66 24.53 -6.40 -8.03
CA LEU A 66 25.06 -7.01 -6.81
C LEU A 66 26.58 -7.16 -6.86
N GLN A 67 27.15 -7.62 -7.98
CA GLN A 67 28.60 -7.74 -8.15
C GLN A 67 29.30 -6.37 -8.06
N ARG A 68 28.71 -5.31 -8.63
CA ARG A 68 29.21 -3.94 -8.47
C ARG A 68 29.14 -3.49 -7.01
N ASP A 69 28.03 -3.73 -6.32
CA ASP A 69 27.87 -3.40 -4.92
C ASP A 69 28.88 -4.14 -4.02
N ILE A 70 29.19 -5.41 -4.34
CA ILE A 70 30.23 -6.20 -3.67
C ILE A 70 31.61 -5.59 -3.90
N ALA A 71 31.94 -5.26 -5.16
CA ALA A 71 33.23 -4.66 -5.52
C ALA A 71 33.43 -3.29 -4.85
N ASP A 72 32.36 -2.51 -4.71
CA ASP A 72 32.36 -1.21 -4.02
C ASP A 72 32.36 -1.35 -2.47
N GLY A 73 32.20 -2.57 -1.95
CA GLY A 73 32.06 -2.81 -0.51
C GLY A 73 30.81 -2.17 0.10
N SER A 74 29.78 -1.93 -0.71
CA SER A 74 28.57 -1.23 -0.29
C SER A 74 27.53 -2.15 0.35
N VAL A 75 27.65 -3.48 0.18
CA VAL A 75 26.71 -4.46 0.73
C VAL A 75 26.85 -4.53 2.25
N GLN A 76 25.76 -4.21 2.96
CA GLN A 76 25.67 -4.27 4.42
C GLN A 76 25.34 -5.66 4.93
N GLN A 77 24.38 -6.31 4.27
CA GLN A 77 23.85 -7.61 4.67
C GLN A 77 23.17 -8.28 3.48
N TRP A 78 23.14 -9.61 3.50
CA TRP A 78 22.54 -10.41 2.44
C TRP A 78 21.96 -11.71 2.98
N TYR A 79 21.14 -12.37 2.17
CA TYR A 79 20.76 -13.77 2.35
C TYR A 79 20.27 -14.36 1.02
N ALA A 80 20.26 -15.69 0.94
CA ALA A 80 19.66 -16.41 -0.17
C ALA A 80 18.20 -16.78 0.15
N ALA A 81 17.32 -16.65 -0.82
CA ALA A 81 15.91 -16.99 -0.75
C ALA A 81 15.58 -18.09 -1.77
N GLU A 82 14.65 -18.97 -1.41
CA GLU A 82 14.15 -20.04 -2.30
C GLU A 82 12.90 -19.58 -3.06
N ARG A 83 12.12 -18.71 -2.43
CA ARG A 83 10.82 -18.27 -2.92
C ARG A 83 10.57 -16.80 -2.62
N LEU A 84 9.95 -16.10 -3.56
CA LEU A 84 9.25 -14.85 -3.35
C LEU A 84 7.75 -15.12 -3.28
N GLU A 85 7.12 -14.69 -2.18
CA GLU A 85 5.69 -14.83 -1.94
C GLU A 85 5.02 -13.46 -1.89
N SER A 86 3.81 -13.37 -2.44
CA SER A 86 2.98 -12.17 -2.33
C SER A 86 2.48 -12.00 -0.89
N GLY A 87 2.98 -10.99 -0.19
CA GLY A 87 2.58 -10.66 1.17
C GLY A 87 1.32 -9.78 1.25
N PRO A 88 0.85 -9.47 2.48
CA PRO A 88 -0.25 -8.54 2.68
C PRO A 88 0.11 -7.16 2.10
N LEU A 89 -0.91 -6.49 1.54
CA LEU A 89 -0.79 -5.20 0.84
C LEU A 89 0.01 -5.25 -0.46
N ASP A 90 0.16 -6.43 -1.07
CA ASP A 90 0.91 -6.63 -2.33
C ASP A 90 2.41 -6.34 -2.14
N LEU A 91 2.93 -6.59 -0.94
CA LEU A 91 4.35 -6.45 -0.62
C LEU A 91 5.02 -7.81 -0.77
N THR A 92 5.95 -7.92 -1.71
CA THR A 92 6.68 -9.17 -1.94
C THR A 92 7.55 -9.51 -0.73
N ARG A 93 7.51 -10.78 -0.30
CA ARG A 93 8.33 -11.33 0.79
C ARG A 93 9.28 -12.38 0.24
N ALA A 94 10.52 -12.37 0.68
CA ALA A 94 11.50 -13.37 0.31
C ALA A 94 11.70 -14.37 1.45
N GLN A 95 11.30 -15.62 1.25
CA GLN A 95 11.47 -16.69 2.21
C GLN A 95 12.93 -17.14 2.22
N ALA A 96 13.60 -17.00 3.37
CA ALA A 96 14.99 -17.42 3.52
C ALA A 96 15.15 -18.90 3.14
N SER A 97 16.13 -19.17 2.28
CA SER A 97 16.43 -20.51 1.82
C SER A 97 16.99 -21.33 2.97
N THR A 98 16.60 -22.60 3.05
CA THR A 98 17.31 -23.53 3.91
C THR A 98 18.71 -23.76 3.35
N MET A 99 19.72 -23.66 4.21
CA MET A 99 21.10 -23.91 3.84
C MET A 99 21.38 -25.40 4.00
N ARG A 100 22.09 -26.00 3.04
CA ARG A 100 22.47 -27.41 3.13
C ARG A 100 23.67 -27.55 4.08
N GLY A 101 23.41 -27.72 5.39
CA GLY A 101 24.44 -27.94 6.42
C GLY A 101 23.90 -27.81 7.84
N ASP A 102 24.67 -28.30 8.83
CA ASP A 102 24.36 -28.12 10.26
C ASP A 102 24.44 -26.61 10.59
N LEU A 103 23.30 -26.05 11.00
CA LEU A 103 23.25 -24.72 11.59
C LEU A 103 23.87 -24.83 12.99
N ASP A 104 25.16 -24.49 13.11
CA ASP A 104 25.76 -24.23 14.42
C ASP A 104 25.14 -22.96 14.99
N GLU A 105 24.01 -23.10 15.70
CA GLU A 105 23.42 -22.05 16.53
C GLU A 105 24.40 -21.72 17.67
N THR A 106 25.30 -20.78 17.41
CA THR A 106 26.08 -20.14 18.46
C THR A 106 25.18 -19.12 19.17
N GLY A 107 25.04 -19.28 20.49
CA GLY A 107 23.96 -18.75 21.33
C GLY A 107 23.84 -17.23 21.52
N GLU A 108 24.23 -16.39 20.56
CA GLU A 108 24.14 -14.92 20.67
C GLU A 108 23.57 -14.22 19.41
N GLY A 109 22.77 -14.92 18.59
CA GLY A 109 22.07 -14.29 17.45
C GLY A 109 23.00 -13.77 16.33
N VAL A 110 24.30 -14.02 16.44
CA VAL A 110 25.27 -13.84 15.37
C VAL A 110 25.38 -15.15 14.62
N TYR A 111 24.54 -15.33 13.60
CA TYR A 111 24.63 -16.47 12.71
C TYR A 111 25.96 -16.38 11.95
N LEU A 112 26.91 -17.25 12.31
CA LEU A 112 28.05 -17.52 11.43
C LEU A 112 27.48 -17.96 10.07
N PRO A 113 28.02 -17.48 8.94
CA PRO A 113 27.52 -17.86 7.63
C PRO A 113 27.56 -19.39 7.54
N PRO A 114 26.41 -20.06 7.35
CA PRO A 114 26.33 -21.50 7.39
C PRO A 114 27.25 -22.10 6.33
N LYS A 115 27.97 -23.15 6.71
CA LYS A 115 28.82 -23.90 5.79
C LYS A 115 27.93 -24.72 4.87
N GLY A 116 27.84 -24.32 3.60
CA GLY A 116 27.07 -25.03 2.59
C GLY A 116 26.65 -24.14 1.43
N ASP A 117 26.19 -24.75 0.35
CA ASP A 117 25.60 -24.01 -0.77
C ASP A 117 24.12 -23.70 -0.45
N PRO A 118 23.63 -22.49 -0.81
CA PRO A 118 22.21 -22.18 -0.68
C PRO A 118 21.39 -23.09 -1.61
N LEU A 119 20.17 -23.45 -1.20
CA LEU A 119 19.26 -24.20 -2.07
C LEU A 119 18.52 -23.28 -3.06
N GLY A 120 18.31 -22.02 -2.67
CA GLY A 120 17.65 -20.99 -3.47
C GLY A 120 18.62 -20.13 -4.27
N GLY A 121 18.23 -19.79 -5.50
CA GLY A 121 18.99 -18.94 -6.43
C GLY A 121 18.64 -17.46 -6.36
N ILE A 122 17.69 -17.06 -5.51
CA ILE A 122 17.31 -15.66 -5.34
C ILE A 122 18.23 -15.04 -4.30
N LEU A 123 18.91 -13.95 -4.65
CA LEU A 123 19.77 -13.22 -3.72
C LEU A 123 19.10 -11.93 -3.31
N VAL A 124 19.06 -11.69 -1.99
CA VAL A 124 18.47 -10.50 -1.40
C VAL A 124 19.52 -9.79 -0.57
N TRP A 125 19.70 -8.49 -0.78
CA TRP A 125 20.73 -7.72 -0.10
C TRP A 125 20.31 -6.28 0.19
N ARG A 126 21.09 -5.62 1.05
CA ARG A 126 20.98 -4.20 1.34
C ARG A 126 22.31 -3.52 1.14
N SER A 127 22.33 -2.39 0.44
CA SER A 127 23.50 -1.57 0.17
C SER A 127 23.46 -0.24 0.94
N TRP A 128 24.62 0.37 1.17
CA TRP A 128 24.71 1.75 1.67
C TRP A 128 24.18 2.75 0.64
N GLY A 129 23.30 3.64 1.10
CA GLY A 129 22.74 4.72 0.26
C GLY A 129 21.46 4.35 -0.49
N ASP A 130 21.16 3.06 -0.66
CA ASP A 130 19.91 2.63 -1.28
C ASP A 130 18.78 2.49 -0.25
N PRO A 131 17.57 2.98 -0.56
CA PRO A 131 16.40 2.66 0.23
C PRO A 131 15.95 1.24 -0.07
N GLY A 132 15.56 0.48 0.95
CA GLY A 132 14.97 -0.85 0.77
C GLY A 132 15.98 -1.99 0.64
N TRP A 133 15.41 -3.14 0.36
CA TRP A 133 16.15 -4.36 0.03
C TRP A 133 16.14 -4.54 -1.48
N GLN A 134 17.25 -5.00 -2.03
CA GLN A 134 17.40 -5.35 -3.43
C GLN A 134 17.24 -6.86 -3.58
N VAL A 135 16.64 -7.30 -4.68
CA VAL A 135 16.48 -8.72 -4.99
C VAL A 135 16.80 -8.98 -6.45
N ALA A 136 17.61 -10.01 -6.69
CA ALA A 136 18.03 -10.44 -8.02
C ALA A 136 18.01 -11.96 -8.13
N SER A 137 17.90 -12.43 -9.36
CA SER A 137 17.88 -13.84 -9.71
C SER A 137 18.40 -14.01 -11.14
N SER A 138 18.78 -15.22 -11.55
CA SER A 138 19.46 -15.43 -12.85
C SER A 138 18.54 -15.17 -14.04
N THR A 139 17.25 -15.49 -13.90
CA THR A 139 16.23 -15.21 -14.92
C THR A 139 15.58 -13.84 -14.78
N GLY A 140 16.00 -13.05 -13.78
CA GLY A 140 15.41 -11.78 -13.43
C GLY A 140 14.14 -11.91 -12.59
N VAL A 141 13.97 -10.98 -11.65
CA VAL A 141 12.80 -10.96 -10.76
C VAL A 141 11.66 -10.24 -11.46
N SER A 142 10.69 -11.00 -11.99
CA SER A 142 9.48 -10.42 -12.56
C SER A 142 8.42 -10.24 -11.48
N SER A 143 7.82 -9.04 -11.39
CA SER A 143 6.78 -8.72 -10.41
C SER A 143 5.40 -9.33 -10.75
N ARG A 144 5.37 -10.47 -11.42
CA ARG A 144 4.12 -11.10 -11.83
C ARG A 144 3.65 -11.94 -10.65
N GLY A 145 2.51 -11.57 -10.06
CA GLY A 145 2.01 -11.98 -8.73
C GLY A 145 1.74 -13.47 -8.48
N ASP A 146 2.44 -14.36 -9.17
CA ASP A 146 2.57 -15.76 -8.82
C ASP A 146 3.78 -15.94 -7.90
N ASP A 147 3.72 -17.00 -7.09
CA ASP A 147 4.85 -17.39 -6.26
C ASP A 147 6.07 -17.71 -7.12
N TYR A 148 7.12 -16.90 -6.98
CA TYR A 148 8.33 -17.05 -7.77
C TYR A 148 9.34 -17.91 -7.01
N GLN A 149 9.81 -18.99 -7.62
CA GLN A 149 10.83 -19.87 -7.05
C GLN A 149 11.95 -20.06 -8.05
N GLU A 150 13.19 -20.05 -7.56
CA GLU A 150 14.35 -20.31 -8.40
C GLU A 150 15.36 -21.14 -7.61
N PRO A 151 15.76 -22.33 -8.12
CA PRO A 151 16.80 -23.12 -7.50
C PRO A 151 18.16 -22.42 -7.62
N ALA A 152 19.10 -22.77 -6.75
CA ALA A 152 20.47 -22.27 -6.84
C ALA A 152 21.09 -22.62 -8.20
N THR A 153 21.70 -21.61 -8.82
CA THR A 153 22.48 -21.71 -10.05
C THR A 153 23.97 -21.62 -9.74
N GLU A 154 24.80 -21.99 -10.71
CA GLU A 154 26.25 -21.82 -10.62
C GLU A 154 26.62 -20.35 -10.37
N GLU A 155 25.94 -19.43 -11.06
CA GLU A 155 26.13 -17.99 -10.91
C GLU A 155 25.76 -17.50 -9.51
N SER A 156 24.57 -17.85 -9.00
CA SER A 156 24.17 -17.46 -7.64
C SER A 156 25.12 -18.04 -6.58
N THR A 157 25.61 -19.26 -6.79
CA THR A 157 26.56 -19.92 -5.87
C THR A 157 27.91 -19.22 -5.88
N ALA A 158 28.38 -18.79 -7.06
CA ALA A 158 29.62 -18.03 -7.21
C ALA A 158 29.54 -16.67 -6.50
N ILE A 159 28.42 -15.94 -6.66
CA ILE A 159 28.20 -14.64 -6.00
C ILE A 159 28.15 -14.81 -4.47
N VAL A 160 27.53 -15.88 -3.98
CA VAL A 160 27.52 -16.21 -2.55
C VAL A 160 28.93 -16.48 -2.03
N GLY A 161 29.78 -17.11 -2.84
CA GLY A 161 31.22 -17.23 -2.57
C GLY A 161 31.88 -15.87 -2.37
N GLN A 162 31.64 -14.93 -3.28
CA GLN A 162 32.19 -13.56 -3.21
C GLN A 162 31.70 -12.81 -1.97
N LEU A 163 30.42 -12.90 -1.63
CA LEU A 163 29.83 -12.27 -0.43
C LEU A 163 30.46 -12.80 0.86
N ARG A 164 30.74 -14.11 0.92
CA ARG A 164 31.42 -14.76 2.05
C ARG A 164 32.89 -14.36 2.14
N GLU A 165 33.59 -14.30 1.01
CA GLU A 165 34.97 -13.85 0.94
C GLU A 165 35.12 -12.39 1.40
N ALA A 166 34.18 -11.54 1.01
CA ALA A 166 34.06 -10.15 1.47
C ALA A 166 33.59 -10.01 2.94
N GLN A 167 33.32 -11.13 3.62
CA GLN A 167 32.85 -11.17 5.01
C GLN A 167 31.57 -10.37 5.26
N VAL A 168 30.70 -10.24 4.25
CA VAL A 168 29.44 -9.53 4.41
C VAL A 168 28.51 -10.37 5.27
N PRO A 169 27.93 -9.82 6.35
CA PRO A 169 27.12 -10.59 7.28
C PRO A 169 25.86 -11.12 6.59
N MET A 170 25.63 -12.42 6.76
CA MET A 170 24.41 -13.05 6.28
C MET A 170 23.32 -12.87 7.33
N LYS A 171 22.29 -12.08 7.02
CA LYS A 171 21.15 -11.86 7.92
C LYS A 171 19.86 -12.09 7.14
N PRO A 172 19.06 -13.11 7.47
CA PRO A 172 17.78 -13.31 6.83
C PRO A 172 16.92 -12.06 7.05
N PHE A 173 16.14 -11.70 6.04
CA PHE A 173 15.17 -10.63 6.18
C PHE A 173 14.09 -11.03 7.18
N GLU A 174 14.26 -10.58 8.41
CA GLU A 174 13.23 -10.68 9.41
C GLU A 174 12.31 -9.46 9.29
N PHE A 175 11.14 -9.64 8.67
CA PHE A 175 10.00 -8.73 8.91
C PHE A 175 9.66 -8.61 10.42
N SER A 176 10.17 -9.53 11.24
CA SER A 176 9.99 -9.64 12.69
C SER A 176 10.64 -8.50 13.48
N GLU A 177 11.75 -7.90 13.02
CA GLU A 177 12.37 -6.75 13.71
C GLU A 177 11.45 -5.51 13.70
N GLY A 178 10.44 -5.50 12.83
CA GLY A 178 9.34 -4.55 12.81
C GLY A 178 8.10 -4.96 13.63
N SER A 179 8.20 -5.92 14.56
CA SER A 179 7.02 -6.50 15.25
C SER A 179 6.10 -5.45 15.86
N TRP A 180 6.65 -4.37 16.42
CA TRP A 180 5.84 -3.29 16.98
C TRP A 180 5.10 -2.49 15.90
N VAL A 181 5.70 -2.29 14.72
CA VAL A 181 5.05 -1.62 13.58
C VAL A 181 3.95 -2.52 13.05
N THR A 182 4.23 -3.81 12.80
CA THR A 182 3.23 -4.77 12.31
C THR A 182 2.08 -4.93 13.30
N ASN A 183 2.36 -4.95 14.61
CA ASN A 183 1.34 -4.95 15.65
C ASN A 183 0.56 -3.63 15.64
N ALA A 184 1.23 -2.47 15.57
CA ALA A 184 0.57 -1.17 15.50
C ALA A 184 -0.30 -1.02 14.24
N VAL A 185 0.12 -1.58 13.10
CA VAL A 185 -0.67 -1.70 11.87
C VAL A 185 -1.89 -2.54 12.11
N SER A 186 -1.71 -3.73 12.68
CA SER A 186 -2.79 -4.69 12.90
C SER A 186 -3.82 -4.15 13.88
N PHE A 187 -3.36 -3.54 14.98
CA PHE A 187 -4.21 -2.84 15.94
C PHE A 187 -4.88 -1.62 15.32
N GLY A 188 -4.16 -0.81 14.54
CA GLY A 188 -4.71 0.35 13.84
C GLY A 188 -5.76 -0.05 12.81
N GLY A 189 -5.53 -1.13 12.06
CA GLY A 189 -6.46 -1.73 11.11
C GLY A 189 -7.70 -2.30 11.80
N LEU A 190 -7.53 -3.00 12.93
CA LEU A 190 -8.63 -3.51 13.75
C LEU A 190 -9.46 -2.36 14.36
N ALA A 191 -8.80 -1.33 14.89
CA ALA A 191 -9.46 -0.16 15.44
C ALA A 191 -10.23 0.61 14.37
N LEU A 192 -9.63 0.79 13.19
CA LEU A 192 -10.31 1.37 12.03
C LEU A 192 -11.50 0.51 11.60
N PHE A 193 -11.34 -0.82 11.53
CA PHE A 193 -12.42 -1.74 11.18
C PHE A 193 -13.56 -1.68 12.19
N ALA A 194 -13.26 -1.73 13.49
CA ALA A 194 -14.25 -1.58 14.56
C ALA A 194 -14.96 -0.23 14.48
N PHE A 195 -14.23 0.85 14.22
CA PHE A 195 -14.80 2.17 13.98
C PHE A 195 -15.68 2.20 12.73
N LEU A 196 -15.32 1.50 11.66
CA LEU A 196 -16.12 1.42 10.44
C LEU A 196 -17.44 0.67 10.68
N VAL A 197 -17.40 -0.43 11.44
CA VAL A 197 -18.56 -1.29 11.74
C VAL A 197 -19.49 -0.67 12.78
N LEU A 198 -18.94 -0.09 13.84
CA LEU A 198 -19.71 0.48 14.96
C LEU A 198 -19.98 1.98 14.78
N GLY A 199 -19.28 2.63 13.84
CA GLY A 199 -19.36 4.06 13.61
C GLY A 199 -20.62 4.49 12.84
N PRO A 200 -20.84 5.81 12.77
CA PRO A 200 -21.97 6.38 12.04
C PRO A 200 -21.87 6.04 10.54
N ALA A 201 -23.01 5.72 9.92
CA ALA A 201 -23.08 5.39 8.51
C ALA A 201 -22.41 6.48 7.64
N PRO A 202 -21.58 6.11 6.64
CA PRO A 202 -20.90 7.08 5.79
C PRO A 202 -21.92 7.99 5.09
N ARG A 203 -21.66 9.30 5.08
CA ARG A 203 -22.62 10.30 4.59
C ARG A 203 -22.55 10.48 3.08
N VAL A 204 -21.36 10.30 2.50
CA VAL A 204 -21.05 10.49 1.08
C VAL A 204 -20.80 9.15 0.37
N GLY A 205 -20.32 8.14 1.10
CA GLY A 205 -20.11 6.78 0.60
C GLY A 205 -21.40 6.00 0.35
N THR A 206 -21.58 5.43 -0.85
CA THR A 206 -22.63 4.43 -1.10
C THR A 206 -22.31 3.11 -0.40
N ARG A 207 -23.25 2.15 -0.32
CA ARG A 207 -22.97 0.79 0.21
C ARG A 207 -21.78 0.08 -0.48
N TRP A 208 -21.41 0.51 -1.69
CA TRP A 208 -20.22 0.06 -2.43
C TRP A 208 -18.90 0.60 -1.87
N PHE A 209 -18.93 1.52 -0.92
CA PHE A 209 -17.76 1.92 -0.15
C PHE A 209 -17.11 0.73 0.58
N TRP A 210 -17.94 -0.17 1.11
CA TRP A 210 -17.49 -1.40 1.78
C TRP A 210 -16.73 -2.35 0.85
N PHE A 211 -17.09 -2.35 -0.44
CA PHE A 211 -16.37 -3.09 -1.47
C PHE A 211 -14.93 -2.59 -1.65
N TRP A 212 -14.64 -1.30 -1.43
CA TRP A 212 -13.28 -0.74 -1.53
C TRP A 212 -12.39 -1.08 -0.34
N VAL A 213 -13.00 -1.36 0.81
CA VAL A 213 -12.28 -1.81 2.01
C VAL A 213 -12.00 -3.31 1.93
N THR A 214 -12.93 -4.11 1.36
CA THR A 214 -12.79 -5.56 1.26
C THR A 214 -12.08 -6.04 0.00
N LEU A 215 -12.26 -5.37 -1.14
CA LEU A 215 -11.48 -5.61 -2.35
C LEU A 215 -10.20 -4.78 -2.22
N THR A 216 -9.22 -5.36 -1.53
CA THR A 216 -7.85 -4.88 -1.32
C THR A 216 -7.28 -4.25 -2.59
N LEU A 217 -7.48 -2.95 -2.76
CA LEU A 217 -6.63 -2.17 -3.65
C LEU A 217 -5.21 -2.23 -3.12
N PRO A 218 -4.19 -2.21 -3.99
CA PRO A 218 -2.80 -2.11 -3.55
C PRO A 218 -2.66 -0.96 -2.55
N ALA A 219 -1.96 -1.24 -1.44
CA ALA A 219 -1.54 -0.25 -0.47
C ALA A 219 -2.66 0.52 0.27
N ALA A 220 -3.84 -0.09 0.51
CA ALA A 220 -4.91 0.49 1.35
C ALA A 220 -5.46 1.86 0.87
N SER A 221 -5.33 2.16 -0.42
CA SER A 221 -5.75 3.44 -1.02
C SER A 221 -7.24 3.77 -0.81
N GLY A 222 -8.11 2.75 -0.75
CA GLY A 222 -9.53 2.93 -0.41
C GLY A 222 -9.77 3.49 1.00
N VAL A 223 -8.95 3.08 1.96
CA VAL A 223 -8.98 3.60 3.34
C VAL A 223 -8.50 5.05 3.37
N LEU A 224 -7.45 5.37 2.64
CA LEU A 224 -6.93 6.74 2.58
C LEU A 224 -7.94 7.70 1.95
N ALA A 225 -8.56 7.29 0.84
CA ALA A 225 -9.60 8.07 0.18
C ALA A 225 -10.79 8.34 1.12
N TYR A 226 -11.20 7.35 1.93
CA TYR A 226 -12.22 7.54 2.95
C TYR A 226 -11.82 8.54 4.02
N ALA A 227 -10.63 8.35 4.61
CA ALA A 227 -10.17 9.21 5.68
C ALA A 227 -10.09 10.66 5.21
N VAL A 228 -9.60 10.90 3.99
CA VAL A 228 -9.48 12.24 3.41
C VAL A 228 -10.85 12.84 3.04
N LEU A 229 -11.73 12.08 2.39
CA LEU A 229 -12.99 12.61 1.88
C LEU A 229 -14.07 12.75 2.96
N GLU A 230 -14.17 11.78 3.88
CA GLU A 230 -15.23 11.71 4.90
C GLU A 230 -14.75 12.21 6.26
N LEU A 231 -13.58 11.76 6.74
CA LEU A 231 -13.14 12.09 8.11
C LEU A 231 -12.50 13.48 8.20
N VAL A 232 -11.56 13.81 7.30
CA VAL A 232 -10.93 15.14 7.25
C VAL A 232 -11.93 16.19 6.73
N GLY A 233 -12.86 15.77 5.87
CA GLY A 233 -13.97 16.60 5.43
C GLY A 233 -13.55 17.65 4.39
N ILE A 234 -12.67 17.30 3.45
CA ILE A 234 -12.32 18.17 2.31
C ILE A 234 -13.58 18.54 1.49
N ARG A 235 -14.65 17.74 1.58
CA ARG A 235 -16.00 18.08 1.13
C ARG A 235 -16.99 18.21 2.29
N ARG A 236 -16.80 19.16 3.21
CA ARG A 236 -17.90 19.67 4.06
C ARG A 236 -18.88 20.45 3.18
N ARG A 237 -19.77 19.75 2.45
CA ARG A 237 -20.82 20.37 1.63
C ARG A 237 -22.18 20.32 2.34
N PRO A 238 -23.09 21.26 1.99
CA PRO A 238 -24.18 21.75 2.82
C PRO A 238 -25.26 20.70 3.06
N ASP A 239 -26.09 20.91 4.09
CA ASP A 239 -27.21 20.06 4.55
C ASP A 239 -28.27 19.68 3.49
N ARG A 240 -28.10 20.09 2.23
CA ARG A 240 -28.98 19.67 1.15
C ARG A 240 -28.64 18.24 0.73
N PRO A 241 -29.63 17.31 0.74
CA PRO A 241 -29.44 16.02 0.11
C PRO A 241 -29.02 16.24 -1.35
N LEU A 242 -27.89 15.65 -1.74
CA LEU A 242 -27.48 15.67 -3.14
C LEU A 242 -28.57 15.00 -3.98
N ASP A 243 -29.28 15.78 -4.81
CA ASP A 243 -30.36 15.31 -5.71
C ASP A 243 -29.91 14.18 -6.65
N ARG A 244 -28.60 14.00 -6.83
CA ARG A 244 -28.01 12.88 -7.57
C ARG A 244 -26.96 12.17 -6.73
N ARG A 245 -27.38 11.09 -6.07
CA ARG A 245 -26.46 10.09 -5.54
C ARG A 245 -25.72 9.44 -6.71
N ILE A 246 -24.39 9.44 -6.66
CA ILE A 246 -23.58 8.69 -7.63
C ILE A 246 -24.00 7.22 -7.52
N SER A 247 -24.41 6.61 -8.63
CA SER A 247 -24.78 5.20 -8.62
C SER A 247 -23.56 4.34 -8.28
N GLY A 248 -23.77 3.26 -7.52
CA GLY A 248 -22.69 2.35 -7.11
C GLY A 248 -21.82 1.88 -8.28
N LEU A 249 -22.44 1.64 -9.45
CA LEU A 249 -21.77 1.26 -10.68
C LEU A 249 -20.76 2.31 -11.17
N ARG A 250 -21.09 3.61 -11.10
CA ARG A 250 -20.16 4.68 -11.49
C ARG A 250 -18.97 4.76 -10.54
N GLY A 251 -19.21 4.57 -9.24
CA GLY A 251 -18.14 4.46 -8.24
C GLY A 251 -17.21 3.30 -8.55
N PHE A 252 -17.77 2.14 -8.91
CA PHE A 252 -17.02 0.94 -9.26
C PHE A 252 -16.20 1.04 -10.55
N LEU A 253 -16.76 1.61 -11.61
CA LEU A 253 -16.00 1.82 -12.84
C LEU A 253 -14.91 2.87 -12.68
N GLY A 254 -15.20 3.95 -11.94
CA GLY A 254 -14.23 5.02 -11.71
C GLY A 254 -12.99 4.55 -10.96
N SER A 255 -13.15 3.65 -9.99
CA SER A 255 -12.05 3.09 -9.24
C SER A 255 -11.28 2.02 -10.00
N ILE A 256 -11.92 1.13 -10.78
CA ILE A 256 -11.18 0.23 -11.71
C ILE A 256 -10.26 1.07 -12.59
N LEU A 257 -10.79 2.16 -13.15
CA LEU A 257 -10.00 3.07 -13.98
C LEU A 257 -8.84 3.69 -13.19
N VAL A 258 -9.06 4.19 -11.98
CA VAL A 258 -7.99 4.73 -11.13
C VAL A 258 -6.94 3.67 -10.80
N SER A 259 -7.34 2.43 -10.49
CA SER A 259 -6.41 1.33 -10.20
C SER A 259 -5.57 0.97 -11.41
N MET A 260 -6.19 0.87 -12.59
CA MET A 260 -5.47 0.62 -13.84
C MET A 260 -4.46 1.74 -14.14
N VAL A 261 -4.84 3.00 -13.90
CA VAL A 261 -3.95 4.15 -14.06
C VAL A 261 -2.78 4.11 -13.06
N LEU A 262 -3.05 3.82 -11.79
CA LEU A 262 -2.00 3.72 -10.76
C LEU A 262 -1.05 2.56 -11.03
N LEU A 263 -1.57 1.40 -11.45
CA LEU A 263 -0.75 0.23 -11.81
C LEU A 263 0.11 0.52 -13.04
N ALA A 264 -0.48 1.12 -14.08
CA ALA A 264 0.26 1.53 -15.28
C ALA A 264 1.34 2.57 -14.97
N LEU A 265 1.04 3.52 -14.08
CA LEU A 265 2.00 4.53 -13.63
C LEU A 265 3.14 3.89 -12.84
N ALA A 266 2.83 2.98 -11.89
CA ALA A 266 3.83 2.24 -11.13
C ALA A 266 4.74 1.43 -12.06
N HIS A 267 4.17 0.72 -13.03
CA HIS A 267 4.96 -0.02 -14.02
C HIS A 267 5.87 0.91 -14.84
N THR A 268 5.32 2.01 -15.36
CA THR A 268 6.08 3.01 -16.14
C THR A 268 7.22 3.65 -15.33
N LEU A 269 6.99 3.92 -14.04
CA LEU A 269 8.01 4.46 -13.15
C LEU A 269 9.12 3.42 -12.89
N ARG A 270 8.76 2.14 -12.68
CA ARG A 270 9.72 1.05 -12.51
C ARG A 270 10.58 0.86 -13.76
N ASP A 271 9.97 0.89 -14.94
CA ASP A 271 10.70 0.80 -16.23
C ASP A 271 11.67 1.97 -16.44
N LYS A 272 11.39 3.12 -15.82
CA LYS A 272 12.29 4.30 -15.80
C LYS A 272 13.36 4.23 -14.70
N GLY A 273 13.50 3.10 -14.01
CA GLY A 273 14.46 2.92 -12.93
C GLY A 273 14.07 3.60 -11.62
N VAL A 274 12.81 4.02 -11.46
CA VAL A 274 12.34 4.50 -10.14
C VAL A 274 12.25 3.28 -9.22
N PRO A 275 12.92 3.31 -8.06
CA PRO A 275 13.04 2.12 -7.23
C PRO A 275 11.78 1.97 -6.37
N LEU A 276 10.72 1.46 -7.02
CA LEU A 276 9.45 1.15 -6.39
C LEU A 276 9.53 -0.20 -5.69
N PRO A 277 8.99 -0.33 -4.47
CA PRO A 277 8.85 -1.64 -3.83
C PRO A 277 8.02 -2.57 -4.72
N MET A 278 8.37 -3.87 -4.67
CA MET A 278 7.65 -4.98 -5.28
C MET A 278 6.69 -5.64 -4.30
#